data_AF-A0A3D4X382-F1
#
_entry.id   AF-A0A3D4X382-F1
#
_cell.length_a   1.000
_cell.length_b   1.000
_cell.length_c   1.000
_cell.angle_alpha   90.00
_cell.angle_beta   90.00
_cell.angle_gamma   90.00
#
_symmetry.space_group_name_H-M   'P 1'
#
loop_
_entity.id
_entity.type
_entity.pdbx_description
1 polymer ?
#
loop_
_entity_poly.entity_id
_entity_poly.type
_entity_poly.pdbx_seq_one_letter_code
_entity_poly.pdbx_strand_id
1 'polypeptide(L)' 'MAEPLQVTVFDPETGETSTGAIEPGSYMLICLTPCYLHNTTAHANGTTVLTIKGRASNLMGIKEVSS' A
#
# COMPACT_ATOMS: atom_id res chain seq x y z
N MET A 1 -9.16 -3.82 -21.84
CA MET A 1 -8.88 -2.88 -20.73
C MET A 1 -8.37 -3.72 -19.58
N ALA A 2 -7.27 -3.31 -18.92
CA ALA A 2 -6.79 -4.04 -17.75
C ALA A 2 -7.71 -3.74 -16.55
N GLU A 3 -7.87 -4.70 -15.64
CA GLU A 3 -8.67 -4.50 -14.44
C GLU A 3 -7.88 -3.68 -13.41
N PRO A 4 -8.55 -2.84 -12.60
CA PRO A 4 -7.88 -2.06 -11.56
C PRO A 4 -7.31 -2.98 -10.47
N LEU A 5 -6.12 -2.63 -9.97
CA LEU A 5 -5.45 -3.37 -8.91
C LEU A 5 -6.10 -3.03 -7.56
N GLN A 6 -6.64 -4.04 -6.88
CA GLN A 6 -7.13 -3.89 -5.51
C GLN A 6 -5.97 -3.90 -4.52
N VAL A 7 -5.93 -2.90 -3.64
CA VAL A 7 -4.89 -2.73 -2.63
C VAL A 7 -5.52 -2.56 -1.26
N THR A 8 -4.99 -3.29 -0.29
CA THR A 8 -5.35 -3.17 1.13
C THR A 8 -4.10 -2.83 1.93
N VAL A 9 -4.18 -1.76 2.72
CA VAL A 9 -3.15 -1.37 3.68
C VAL A 9 -3.67 -1.64 5.09
N PHE A 10 -2.84 -2.31 5.90
CA PHE A 10 -3.17 -2.68 7.27
C PHE A 10 -2.10 -2.16 8.24
N ASP A 11 -2.52 -1.47 9.29
CA ASP A 11 -1.69 -1.06 10.41
C ASP A 11 -1.81 -2.06 11.56
N PRO A 12 -0.77 -2.85 11.86
CA PRO A 12 -0.82 -3.83 12.93
C PRO A 12 -0.84 -3.20 14.33
N GLU A 13 -0.40 -1.94 14.50
CA GLU A 13 -0.35 -1.28 15.81
C GLU A 13 -1.74 -0.75 16.21
N THR A 14 -2.46 -0.17 15.25
CA THR A 14 -3.79 0.42 15.48
C THR A 14 -4.94 -0.52 15.12
N GLY A 15 -4.66 -1.56 14.32
CA GLY A 15 -5.67 -2.44 13.71
C GLY A 15 -6.42 -1.79 12.53
N GLU A 16 -6.04 -0.58 12.13
CA GLU A 16 -6.69 0.15 11.05
C GLU A 16 -6.44 -0.50 9.69
N THR A 17 -7.48 -0.54 8.85
CA THR A 17 -7.39 -1.08 7.49
C THR A 17 -7.97 -0.06 6.51
N SER A 18 -7.29 0.13 5.39
CA SER A 18 -7.73 0.99 4.28
C SER A 18 -7.64 0.21 2.98
N THR A 19 -8.68 0.28 2.15
CA THR A 19 -8.76 -0.43 0.87
C THR A 19 -9.01 0.56 -0.25
N GLY A 20 -8.35 0.38 -1.40
CA GLY A 20 -8.52 1.20 -2.59
C GLY A 20 -8.22 0.44 -3.87
N ALA A 21 -8.77 0.93 -4.98
CA ALA A 21 -8.48 0.44 -6.32
C ALA A 21 -7.54 1.40 -7.03
N ILE A 22 -6.54 0.87 -7.74
CA ILE A 22 -5.60 1.66 -8.54
C ILE A 22 -5.84 1.34 -10.01
N GLU A 23 -6.20 2.36 -10.78
CA GLU A 23 -6.44 2.20 -12.21
C GLU A 23 -5.17 1.80 -12.97
N PRO A 24 -5.27 1.06 -14.08
CA PRO A 24 -4.11 0.71 -14.89
C PRO A 24 -3.35 1.95 -15.37
N GLY A 25 -2.05 2.00 -15.07
CA GLY A 25 -1.19 3.14 -15.41
C GLY A 25 -1.13 4.23 -14.34
N SER A 26 -1.98 4.18 -13.32
CA SER A 26 -1.86 5.00 -12.10
C SER A 26 -0.78 4.46 -11.16
N TYR A 27 -0.34 5.32 -10.24
CA TYR A 27 0.57 4.94 -9.16
C TYR A 27 -0.07 5.19 -7.81
N MET A 28 0.20 4.31 -6.85
CA MET A 28 -0.13 4.54 -5.45
C MET A 28 1.06 5.18 -4.75
N LEU A 29 0.82 6.30 -4.07
CA LEU A 29 1.80 6.90 -3.18
C LEU A 29 1.46 6.54 -1.73
N ILE A 30 2.39 5.85 -1.07
CA ILE A 30 2.30 5.56 0.36
C ILE A 30 3.01 6.70 1.10
N CYS A 31 2.24 7.69 1.55
CA CYS A 31 2.76 8.87 2.26
C CYS A 31 3.03 8.53 3.72
N LEU A 32 4.28 8.19 4.06
CA LEU A 32 4.68 7.89 5.43
C LEU A 32 5.97 8.68 5.78
N THR A 33 5.97 9.32 6.96
CA THR A 33 7.17 9.87 7.63
C THR A 33 8.23 8.76 7.80
N PRO A 34 9.54 9.10 7.90
CA PRO A 34 10.65 8.34 7.29
C PRO A 34 10.48 6.83 7.42
N CYS A 35 10.03 6.20 6.35
CA CYS A 35 9.80 4.78 6.28
C CYS A 35 10.64 4.17 5.16
N TYR A 36 10.83 2.86 5.19
CA TYR A 36 11.51 2.12 4.15
C TYR A 36 10.80 0.81 3.87
N LEU A 37 10.86 0.38 2.60
CA LEU A 37 10.44 -0.96 2.21
C LEU A 37 11.41 -1.97 2.82
N HIS A 38 10.93 -2.78 3.75
CA HIS A 38 11.74 -3.78 4.43
C HIS A 38 11.74 -5.12 3.71
N ASN A 39 10.59 -5.52 3.15
CA ASN A 39 10.45 -6.81 2.48
C ASN A 39 9.34 -6.80 1.43
N THR A 40 9.46 -7.67 0.43
CA THR A 40 8.46 -7.94 -0.59
C THR A 40 8.25 -9.45 -0.68
N THR A 41 7.01 -9.91 -0.53
CA THR A 41 6.64 -11.32 -0.64
C THR A 41 5.59 -11.48 -1.73
N ALA A 42 5.88 -12.32 -2.74
CA ALA A 42 4.91 -12.70 -3.75
C ALA A 42 4.30 -14.06 -3.40
N HIS A 43 2.97 -14.17 -3.49
CA HIS A 43 2.23 -15.40 -3.25
C HIS A 43 1.75 -15.99 -4.59
N ALA A 44 1.63 -17.31 -4.65
CA ALA A 44 1.22 -18.03 -5.87
C ALA A 44 -0.22 -17.70 -6.34
N ASN A 45 -1.05 -17.13 -5.46
CA ASN A 45 -2.40 -16.67 -5.76
C ASN A 45 -2.43 -15.27 -6.44
N GLY A 46 -1.27 -14.70 -6.77
CA GLY A 46 -1.15 -13.39 -7.39
C GLY A 46 -1.09 -12.21 -6.41
N THR A 47 -1.21 -12.46 -5.10
CA THR A 47 -1.06 -11.41 -4.08
C THR A 47 0.40 -11.06 -3.86
N THR A 48 0.73 -9.77 -3.84
CA THR A 48 2.04 -9.27 -3.41
C THR A 48 1.89 -8.50 -2.09
N VAL A 49 2.69 -8.87 -1.09
CA VAL A 49 2.72 -8.21 0.22
C VAL A 49 4.00 -7.38 0.33
N LEU A 50 3.84 -6.08 0.58
CA LEU A 50 4.93 -5.15 0.83
C LEU A 50 4.98 -4.83 2.33
N THR A 51 6.09 -5.14 2.98
CA THR A 51 6.31 -4.81 4.40
C THR A 51 7.07 -3.50 4.51
N ILE A 52 6.42 -2.48 5.08
CA ILE A 52 7.00 -1.15 5.26
C ILE A 52 7.30 -0.95 6.75
N LYS A 53 8.52 -0.48 7.08
CA LYS A 53 8.99 -0.24 8.45
C LYS A 53 9.54 1.19 8.60
N GLY A 54 9.82 1.59 9.84
CA GLY A 54 10.43 2.87 10.17
C GLY A 54 9.45 4.02 10.45
N ARG A 55 8.14 3.77 10.37
CA ARG A 55 7.09 4.77 10.59
C ARG A 55 7.27 5.50 11.92
N ALA A 56 7.48 6.81 11.84
CA ALA A 56 7.42 7.72 12.98
C ALA A 56 6.01 8.35 13.03
N SER A 57 5.08 7.69 13.73
CA SER A 57 3.74 8.18 14.14
C SER A 57 2.66 8.53 13.07
N ASN A 58 1.52 7.83 13.20
CA ASN A 58 0.10 8.29 13.13
C ASN A 58 -0.61 8.82 11.86
N LEU A 59 -0.08 8.71 10.64
CA LEU A 59 -0.92 8.93 9.45
C LEU A 59 -0.81 7.75 8.49
N MET A 60 -1.92 7.03 8.29
CA MET A 60 -2.07 6.03 7.24
C MET A 60 -3.07 6.55 6.20
N GLY A 61 -2.74 6.41 4.91
CA GLY A 61 -3.64 6.80 3.83
C GLY A 61 -3.13 6.33 2.47
N ILE A 62 -4.05 5.81 1.65
CA ILE A 62 -3.82 5.56 0.23
C ILE A 62 -4.18 6.85 -0.51
N LYS A 63 -3.23 7.44 -1.24
CA LYS A 63 -3.51 8.54 -2.15
C LYS A 63 -3.20 8.09 -3.57
N GLU A 64 -4.23 8.04 -4.41
CA GLU A 64 -4.03 7.89 -5.84
C GLU A 64 -3.41 9.17 -6.39
N VAL A 65 -2.39 9.04 -7.23
CA VAL A 65 -1.76 10.15 -7.94
C VAL A 65 -1.90 9.88 -9.43
N SER A 66 -2.77 10.64 -10.08
CA SER A 66 -2.90 10.68 -11.54
C SER A 66 -1.82 11.59 -12.12
N SER A 67 -1.13 11.12 -13.16
CA SER A 67 -0.24 11.93 -14.01
C SER A 67 -0.99 12.99 -14.79
#